data_AF-A0AA87Z1R1-F1
#
_entry.id   AF-A0AA87Z1R1-F1
#
_cell.length_a   1.000
_cell.length_b   1.000
_cell.length_c   1.000
_cell.angle_alpha   90.00
_cell.angle_beta   90.00
_cell.angle_gamma   90.00
#
_symmetry.space_group_name_H-M   'P 1'
#
loop_
_entity.id
_entity.type
_entity.pdbx_description
1 polymer ?
#
loop_
_entity_poly.entity_id
_entity_poly.type
_entity_poly.pdbx_seq_one_letter_code
_entity_poly.pdbx_strand_id
1 'polypeptide(L)' 'MKKVSVLPLVFLIFYQVSGGPFGIEDTVGAAGPLLALAGFLVFPIIWSIPDALITAEMGTMFPEDGGDVVWVSSALGPFW' A
#
# COMPACT_ATOMS: atom_id res chain seq x y z
N MET A 1 -21.54 -4.59 13.54
CA MET A 1 -20.87 -4.37 12.23
C MET A 1 -20.86 -5.66 11.43
N LYS A 2 -21.18 -5.63 10.13
CA LYS A 2 -21.10 -6.79 9.26
C LYS A 2 -19.68 -6.88 8.71
N LYS A 3 -18.98 -7.98 8.96
CA LYS A 3 -17.61 -8.16 8.48
C LYS A 3 -17.60 -8.31 6.96
N VAL A 4 -16.72 -7.57 6.30
CA VAL A 4 -16.45 -7.75 4.86
C VAL A 4 -15.61 -9.02 4.71
N SER A 5 -15.96 -9.88 3.76
CA SER A 5 -15.15 -11.05 3.46
C SER A 5 -13.88 -10.66 2.71
N VAL A 6 -12.86 -11.52 2.74
CA VAL A 6 -11.53 -11.22 2.16
C VAL A 6 -11.61 -10.81 0.69
N LEU A 7 -12.43 -11.49 -0.11
CA LEU A 7 -12.50 -11.24 -1.55
C LEU A 7 -13.02 -9.82 -1.90
N PRO A 8 -14.18 -9.35 -1.40
CA PRO A 8 -14.59 -7.96 -1.54
C PRO A 8 -13.59 -6.96 -0.95
N LEU A 9 -12.94 -7.30 0.17
CA LEU A 9 -11.94 -6.42 0.78
C LEU A 9 -10.74 -6.19 -0.15
N VAL A 10 -10.26 -7.24 -0.82
CA VAL A 10 -9.18 -7.13 -1.84
C VAL A 10 -9.59 -6.19 -2.97
N PHE A 11 -10.82 -6.30 -3.48
CA PHE A 11 -11.31 -5.39 -4.53
C PHE A 11 -11.42 -3.94 -4.04
N LEU A 12 -11.86 -3.71 -2.80
CA LEU A 12 -11.90 -2.37 -2.20
C LEU A 12 -10.50 -1.77 -2.09
N ILE A 13 -9.52 -2.53 -1.58
CA ILE A 13 -8.12 -2.07 -1.46
C ILE A 13 -7.55 -1.77 -2.85
N PHE A 14 -7.73 -2.68 -3.83
CA PHE A 14 -7.28 -2.45 -5.19
C PHE A 14 -7.86 -1.17 -5.79
N TYR A 15 -9.17 -0.93 -5.63
CA TYR A 15 -9.82 0.26 -6.16
C TYR A 15 -9.32 1.56 -5.48
N GLN A 16 -8.98 1.51 -4.19
CA GLN A 16 -8.46 2.69 -3.49
C GLN A 16 -7.04 3.08 -3.90
N VAL A 17 -6.21 2.11 -4.29
CA VAL A 17 -4.78 2.33 -4.56
C VAL A 17 -4.45 2.36 -6.06
N SER A 18 -5.23 1.66 -6.89
CA SER A 18 -4.94 1.51 -8.32
C SER A 18 -5.65 2.57 -9.16
N GLY A 19 -4.87 3.47 -9.77
CA GLY A 19 -5.33 4.41 -10.80
C GLY A 19 -5.21 3.90 -12.24
N GLY A 20 -4.81 2.64 -12.44
CA GLY A 20 -4.41 2.09 -13.74
C GLY A 20 -2.90 2.24 -14.04
N PRO A 21 -2.40 1.72 -15.17
CA PRO A 21 -0.98 1.63 -15.50
C PRO A 21 -0.35 2.96 -15.98
N PHE A 22 -0.88 4.11 -15.54
CA PHE A 22 -0.40 5.41 -15.99
C PHE A 22 1.04 5.66 -15.50
N GLY A 23 1.95 6.04 -16.40
CA GLY A 23 3.35 6.29 -16.09
C GLY A 23 4.28 5.09 -16.31
N ILE A 24 3.73 3.94 -16.72
CA ILE A 24 4.55 2.81 -17.19
C ILE A 24 5.30 3.20 -18.48
N GLU A 25 4.68 3.98 -19.35
CA GLU A 25 5.26 4.45 -20.61
C GLU A 25 6.54 5.26 -20.36
N ASP A 26 6.53 6.16 -19.38
CA ASP A 26 7.70 6.96 -19.00
C ASP A 26 8.80 6.08 -18.40
N THR A 27 8.42 5.09 -17.60
CA THR A 27 9.36 4.14 -16.98
C THR A 27 10.08 3.31 -18.05
N VAL A 28 9.34 2.80 -19.03
CA VAL A 28 9.91 2.06 -20.17
C VAL A 28 10.74 2.99 -21.06
N GLY A 29 10.29 4.23 -21.29
CA GLY A 29 11.03 5.22 -22.05
C GLY A 29 12.39 5.57 -21.43
N ALA A 30 12.45 5.65 -20.09
CA ALA A 30 13.67 6.00 -19.36
C ALA A 30 14.66 4.83 -19.21
N ALA A 31 14.16 3.62 -18.89
CA ALA A 31 15.00 2.47 -18.52
C ALA A 31 15.04 1.35 -19.58
N GLY A 32 14.17 1.40 -20.59
CA GLY A 32 13.93 0.29 -21.50
C GLY A 32 13.05 -0.82 -20.90
N PRO A 33 12.52 -1.73 -21.73
CA PRO A 33 11.51 -2.70 -21.32
C PRO A 33 12.02 -3.72 -20.29
N LEU A 34 13.25 -4.19 -20.42
CA LEU A 34 13.81 -5.21 -19.51
C LEU A 34 13.96 -4.68 -18.07
N LEU A 35 14.55 -3.47 -17.92
CA LEU A 35 14.76 -2.88 -16.61
C LEU A 35 13.45 -2.40 -15.98
N ALA A 36 12.50 -1.90 -16.78
CA ALA A 36 11.17 -1.57 -16.30
C ALA A 36 10.44 -2.80 -15.71
N LEU A 37 10.44 -3.92 -16.44
CA LEU A 37 9.85 -5.17 -15.95
C LEU A 37 10.53 -5.70 -14.69
N ALA A 38 11.86 -5.67 -14.65
CA ALA A 38 12.62 -6.06 -13.47
C ALA A 38 12.27 -5.16 -12.27
N GLY A 39 12.16 -3.85 -12.49
CA GLY A 39 11.73 -2.88 -11.48
C GLY A 39 10.33 -3.20 -10.94
N PHE A 40 9.35 -3.47 -11.80
CA PHE A 40 7.99 -3.82 -11.37
C PHE A 40 7.89 -5.16 -10.64
N LEU A 41 8.84 -6.08 -10.83
CA LEU A 41 8.88 -7.33 -10.06
C LEU A 41 9.58 -7.16 -8.71
N VAL A 42 10.67 -6.39 -8.67
CA VAL A 42 11.51 -6.25 -7.48
C VAL A 42 10.95 -5.21 -6.51
N PHE A 43 10.48 -4.07 -7.02
CA PHE A 43 10.02 -2.94 -6.21
C PHE A 43 8.87 -3.31 -5.25
N PRO A 44 7.82 -4.04 -5.66
CA PRO A 44 6.75 -4.43 -4.74
C PRO A 44 7.25 -5.34 -3.62
N ILE A 45 8.26 -6.17 -3.85
CA ILE A 45 8.80 -7.08 -2.85
C ILE A 45 9.58 -6.31 -1.78
N ILE A 46 10.37 -5.32 -2.20
CA ILE A 46 11.23 -4.54 -1.29
C ILE A 46 10.43 -3.48 -0.55
N TRP A 47 9.41 -2.89 -1.18
CA TRP A 47 8.68 -1.74 -0.64
C TRP A 47 7.22 -2.06 -0.32
N SER A 48 6.41 -2.41 -1.32
CA SER A 48 4.95 -2.51 -1.17
C SER A 48 4.49 -3.64 -0.23
N ILE A 49 5.13 -4.80 -0.26
CA ILE A 49 4.78 -5.93 0.61
C ILE A 49 5.09 -5.59 2.08
N PRO A 50 6.30 -5.14 2.44
CA PRO A 50 6.58 -4.69 3.81
C PRO A 50 5.62 -3.61 4.30
N ASP A 51 5.36 -2.60 3.46
CA ASP A 51 4.45 -1.49 3.78
C ASP A 51 3.00 -1.97 4.03
N ALA A 52 2.49 -2.87 3.18
CA ALA A 52 1.17 -3.46 3.35
C ALA A 52 1.06 -4.32 4.62
N LEU A 53 2.13 -5.04 4.97
CA LEU A 53 2.18 -5.84 6.21
C LEU A 53 2.18 -4.93 7.45
N ILE A 54 3.01 -3.88 7.45
CA ILE A 54 3.04 -2.89 8.53
C ILE A 54 1.66 -2.25 8.71
N THR A 55 1.02 -1.84 7.60
CA THR A 55 -0.33 -1.28 7.60
C THR A 55 -1.37 -2.27 8.15
N ALA A 56 -1.27 -3.56 7.79
CA ALA A 56 -2.16 -4.59 8.30
C ALA A 56 -1.99 -4.86 9.80
N GLU A 57 -0.74 -4.90 10.28
CA GLU A 57 -0.43 -5.06 11.71
C GLU A 57 -0.96 -3.86 12.51
N MET A 58 -0.68 -2.62 12.08
CA MET A 58 -1.16 -1.43 12.78
C MET A 58 -2.69 -1.27 12.70
N GLY A 59 -3.28 -1.53 11.53
CA GLY A 59 -4.74 -1.47 11.36
C GLY A 59 -5.52 -2.50 12.18
N THR A 60 -4.87 -3.54 12.69
CA THR A 60 -5.49 -4.50 13.62
C THR A 60 -5.10 -4.27 15.08
N MET A 61 -4.07 -3.47 15.35
CA MET A 61 -3.60 -3.12 16.70
C MET A 61 -4.49 -2.07 17.38
N PHE A 62 -5.01 -1.10 16.63
CA PHE A 62 -5.81 0.00 17.17
C PHE A 62 -7.31 -0.22 16.96
N PRO A 63 -8.17 -0.08 18.00
CA PRO A 63 -9.61 -0.28 17.88
C PRO A 63 -10.36 0.94 17.29
N GLU A 64 -9.64 1.95 16.81
CA GLU A 64 -10.16 3.24 16.35
C GLU A 64 -9.90 3.44 14.85
N ASP A 65 -10.86 4.06 14.15
CA ASP A 65 -10.81 4.33 12.71
C ASP A 65 -9.90 5.55 12.40
N GLY A 66 -8.62 5.46 12.79
CA GLY A 66 -7.69 6.59 12.84
C GLY A 66 -6.55 6.60 11.82
N GLY A 67 -6.29 5.46 11.16
CA GLY A 67 -5.22 5.30 10.17
C GLY A 67 -3.84 5.76 10.67
N ASP A 68 -2.98 6.17 9.72
CA ASP A 68 -1.60 6.57 10.00
C ASP A 68 -1.47 7.67 11.05
N VAL A 69 -2.43 8.61 11.12
CA VAL A 69 -2.40 9.71 12.09
C VAL A 69 -2.46 9.20 13.52
N VAL A 70 -3.35 8.24 13.80
CA VAL A 70 -3.43 7.61 15.12
C VAL A 70 -2.19 6.79 15.42
N TRP A 71 -1.67 6.07 14.43
CA TRP A 71 -0.51 5.21 14.60
C TRP A 71 0.74 6.03 14.96
N VAL A 72 0.98 7.11 14.21
CA VAL A 72 2.10 8.03 14.42
C VAL A 72 1.97 8.79 15.74
N SER A 73 0.79 9.35 16.03
CA SER A 73 0.58 10.09 17.28
C SER A 73 0.69 9.19 18.52
N SER A 74 0.31 7.91 18.41
CA SER A 74 0.48 6.92 19.47
C SER A 74 1.95 6.53 19.70
N ALA A 75 2.76 6.47 18.63
CA ALA A 75 4.17 6.09 18.72
C ALA A 75 5.10 7.25 19.09
N LEU A 76 4.85 8.44 18.54
CA LEU A 76 5.75 9.60 18.59
C LEU A 76 5.19 10.80 19.35
N GLY A 77 3.92 10.76 19.75
CA GLY A 77 3.23 11.84 20.44
C GLY A 77 2.47 12.80 19.51
N PRO A 78 1.60 13.67 20.06
CA PRO A 78 0.59 14.43 19.30
C PRO A 78 1.13 15.56 18.41
N PHE A 79 2.45 15.76 18.34
CA PHE A 79 3.07 16.75 17.45
C PHE A 79 3.24 16.25 16.01
N TRP A 80 3.41 14.93 15.87
CA TRP A 80 3.61 14.23 14.59
C TRP A 80 2.29 13.72 14.05
#